data_AF-A0A0F5VKS5-F1
#
_entry.id   AF-A0A0F5VKS5-F1
#
_cell.length_a   1.000
_cell.length_b   1.000
_cell.length_c   1.000
_cell.angle_alpha   90.00
_cell.angle_beta   90.00
_cell.angle_gamma   90.00
#
_symmetry.space_group_name_H-M   'P 1'
#
loop_
_entity.id
_entity.type
_entity.pdbx_description
1 polymer ?
#
loop_
_entity_poly.entity_id
_entity_poly.type
_entity_poly.pdbx_seq_one_letter_code
_entity_poly.pdbx_strand_id
1 'polypeptide(L)'
;MRRYPPIADHGMVGDLQTAALVSSAGTIDWLCAPRFDSPSVFASLLDHDRGGHFGIWADTPRPPIQLYLQDTAVLMTRFLAEDGVGEVVDFMPVENPERSAGRHRLVRILRATRGRVRFILQCRPRFDYGRAGHRLDLAEDAVRFDGPAVRATLQTVGPVIWNGEGDDARGEVFLEPDDFAAVVLTIGDSDDAPQPPLSRADVTMLFEQTRDFWHAWVRRSRYRGRWQDMVNRAAITLKLLTYAPTGAPVAAPTMGLPEQIGGGRNWDYRYTWVRDGSMSVGALLGLGYLEEVPAFRRWLGDRLRANRTVSGEPLQIMYRIDG
;
A
#
# COMPACT_ATOMS: atom_id res chain seq x y z
N MET A 1 -4.84 16.01 -14.46
CA MET A 1 -4.39 15.72 -13.08
C MET A 1 -3.09 16.47 -12.82
N ARG A 2 -2.78 16.79 -11.55
CA ARG A 2 -1.46 17.38 -11.20
C ARG A 2 -0.38 16.34 -11.38
N ARG A 3 0.78 16.74 -11.91
CA ARG A 3 1.94 15.85 -12.12
C ARG A 3 2.46 15.27 -10.80
N TYR A 4 2.53 16.10 -9.77
CA TYR A 4 2.86 15.72 -8.40
C TYR A 4 1.74 16.18 -7.47
N PRO A 5 0.86 15.27 -6.99
CA PRO A 5 -0.12 15.60 -5.97
C PRO A 5 0.59 15.97 -4.65
N PRO A 6 0.03 16.91 -3.85
CA PRO A 6 0.47 17.12 -2.47
C PRO A 6 0.51 15.80 -1.70
N ILE A 7 1.52 15.60 -0.84
CA ILE A 7 1.61 14.37 -0.04
C ILE A 7 0.37 14.16 0.85
N ALA A 8 -0.25 15.25 1.30
CA ALA A 8 -1.50 15.23 2.07
C ALA A 8 -2.71 14.71 1.28
N ASP A 9 -2.63 14.65 -0.05
CA ASP A 9 -3.68 14.12 -0.92
C ASP A 9 -3.52 12.61 -1.16
N HIS A 10 -2.75 11.89 -0.33
CA HIS A 10 -2.55 10.45 -0.44
C HIS A 10 -3.14 9.70 0.76
N GLY A 11 -3.83 8.60 0.46
CA GLY A 11 -4.11 7.55 1.42
C GLY A 11 -3.03 6.48 1.40
N MET A 12 -2.76 5.88 2.55
CA MET A 12 -1.93 4.69 2.71
C MET A 12 -2.81 3.43 2.87
N VAL A 13 -2.47 2.37 2.15
CA VAL A 13 -2.97 0.99 2.37
C VAL A 13 -1.77 0.07 2.59
N GLY A 14 -1.92 -1.01 3.36
CA GLY A 14 -0.80 -1.89 3.69
C GLY A 14 -1.24 -3.19 4.38
N ASP A 15 -0.36 -4.18 4.36
CA ASP A 15 -0.58 -5.53 4.90
C ASP A 15 0.28 -5.84 6.14
N LEU A 16 0.86 -4.78 6.74
CA LEU A 16 1.81 -4.84 7.85
C LEU A 16 3.21 -5.38 7.49
N GLN A 17 3.47 -5.65 6.21
CA GLN A 17 4.80 -6.01 5.70
C GLN A 17 5.34 -4.98 4.72
N THR A 18 4.44 -4.35 3.96
CA THR A 18 4.70 -3.15 3.16
C THR A 18 3.45 -2.26 3.09
N ALA A 19 3.58 -1.12 2.40
CA ALA A 19 2.49 -0.19 2.16
C ALA A 19 2.59 0.47 0.79
N ALA A 20 1.42 0.77 0.21
CA ALA A 20 1.24 1.58 -0.97
C ALA A 20 0.66 2.96 -0.60
N LEU A 21 1.09 4.00 -1.32
CA LEU A 21 0.42 5.31 -1.28
C LEU A 21 -0.48 5.46 -2.50
N VAL A 22 -1.70 5.93 -2.27
CA VAL A 22 -2.75 6.12 -3.27
C VAL A 22 -3.16 7.58 -3.27
N SER A 23 -2.78 8.32 -4.30
CA SER A 23 -3.23 9.69 -4.50
C SER A 23 -4.75 9.77 -4.65
N SER A 24 -5.34 10.92 -4.30
CA SER A 24 -6.77 11.21 -4.49
C SER A 24 -7.22 11.14 -5.94
N ALA A 25 -6.28 11.14 -6.89
CA ALA A 25 -6.54 10.91 -8.31
C ALA A 25 -6.75 9.43 -8.67
N GLY A 26 -6.62 8.49 -7.71
CA GLY A 26 -6.74 7.06 -7.93
C GLY A 26 -5.44 6.39 -8.37
N THR A 27 -4.30 7.03 -8.20
CA THR A 27 -2.99 6.51 -8.63
C THR A 27 -2.16 6.04 -7.45
N ILE A 28 -1.71 4.78 -7.50
CA ILE A 28 -0.64 4.25 -6.66
C ILE A 28 0.69 4.66 -7.27
N ASP A 29 1.34 5.65 -6.68
CA ASP A 29 2.61 6.23 -7.16
C ASP A 29 3.81 5.87 -6.27
N TRP A 30 3.56 5.13 -5.20
CA TRP A 30 4.59 4.57 -4.33
C TRP A 30 4.21 3.18 -3.84
N LEU A 31 5.11 2.21 -4.03
CA LEU A 31 5.04 0.88 -3.44
C LEU A 31 6.42 0.22 -3.50
N CYS A 32 6.90 -0.28 -2.36
CA CYS A 32 8.07 -1.14 -2.25
C CYS A 32 7.62 -2.57 -1.92
N ALA A 33 8.30 -3.58 -2.45
CA ALA A 33 7.92 -4.97 -2.18
C ALA A 33 9.15 -5.89 -2.27
N PRO A 34 9.22 -6.98 -1.47
CA PRO A 34 8.17 -7.44 -0.54
C PRO A 34 8.07 -6.65 0.78
N ARG A 35 9.09 -5.87 1.16
CA ARG A 35 9.11 -5.15 2.44
C ARG A 35 9.22 -3.64 2.26
N PHE A 36 9.02 -2.88 3.34
CA PHE A 36 9.22 -1.43 3.36
C PHE A 36 10.60 -1.01 2.80
N ASP A 37 11.67 -1.69 3.21
CA ASP A 37 13.06 -1.37 2.82
C ASP A 37 13.50 -2.03 1.50
N SER A 38 12.59 -2.70 0.79
CA SER A 38 12.86 -3.29 -0.52
C SER A 38 12.92 -2.24 -1.64
N PRO A 39 13.48 -2.57 -2.81
CA PRO A 39 13.40 -1.71 -3.97
C PRO A 39 11.95 -1.42 -4.39
N SER A 40 11.72 -0.27 -5.03
CA SER A 40 10.37 0.13 -5.45
C SER A 40 9.87 -0.69 -6.64
N VAL A 41 8.57 -0.95 -6.65
CA VAL A 41 7.80 -1.34 -7.85
C VAL A 41 7.18 -0.11 -8.52
N PHE A 42 6.75 0.85 -7.70
CA PHE A 42 6.29 2.18 -8.14
C PHE A 42 6.97 3.27 -7.31
N ALA A 43 7.42 4.33 -7.98
CA ALA A 43 8.16 5.45 -7.43
C ALA A 43 7.90 6.76 -8.18
N SER A 44 6.77 6.89 -8.89
CA SER A 44 6.43 8.14 -9.58
C SER A 44 6.19 9.32 -8.64
N LEU A 45 5.99 9.05 -7.34
CA LEU A 45 6.05 10.05 -6.29
C LEU A 45 7.40 10.80 -6.26
N LEU A 46 8.52 10.13 -6.58
CA LEU A 46 9.86 10.73 -6.65
C LEU A 46 10.22 11.16 -8.07
N ASP A 47 9.88 10.35 -9.07
CA ASP A 47 10.16 10.65 -10.48
C ASP A 47 8.94 10.30 -11.34
N HIS A 48 8.14 11.31 -11.68
CA HIS A 48 6.86 11.11 -12.39
C HIS A 48 7.01 10.32 -13.70
N ASP A 49 8.12 10.52 -14.42
CA ASP A 49 8.30 9.97 -15.76
C ASP A 49 8.90 8.56 -15.71
N ARG A 50 9.83 8.31 -14.78
CA ARG A 50 10.63 7.07 -14.72
C ARG A 50 10.27 6.14 -13.58
N GLY A 51 9.51 6.62 -12.59
CA GLY A 51 9.20 5.90 -11.37
C GLY A 51 8.03 4.92 -11.48
N GLY A 52 7.18 5.04 -12.51
CA GLY A 52 6.07 4.10 -12.70
C GLY A 52 4.93 4.25 -11.68
N HIS A 53 3.77 3.67 -11.99
CA HIS A 53 2.58 3.74 -11.16
C HIS A 53 1.55 2.68 -11.52
N PHE A 54 0.53 2.53 -10.67
CA PHE A 54 -0.71 1.84 -11.00
C PHE A 54 -1.92 2.75 -10.74
N GLY A 55 -2.56 3.22 -11.80
CA GLY A 55 -3.70 4.12 -11.73
C GLY A 55 -5.03 3.45 -12.10
N ILE A 56 -6.08 3.82 -11.37
CA ILE A 56 -7.48 3.56 -11.73
C ILE A 56 -8.26 4.83 -11.41
N TRP A 57 -8.87 5.43 -12.42
CA TRP A 57 -9.62 6.67 -12.26
C TRP A 57 -10.80 6.76 -13.21
N ALA A 58 -11.72 7.68 -12.92
CA ALA A 58 -12.76 8.12 -13.84
C ALA A 58 -12.61 9.61 -14.13
N ASP A 59 -12.99 10.02 -15.34
CA ASP A 59 -13.02 11.43 -15.72
C ASP A 59 -14.09 12.16 -14.88
N THR A 60 -13.69 13.22 -14.17
CA THR A 60 -14.56 13.94 -13.24
C THR A 60 -14.36 15.45 -13.35
N PRO A 61 -15.44 16.24 -13.51
CA PRO A 61 -15.37 17.72 -13.50
C PRO A 61 -15.01 18.30 -12.13
N ARG A 62 -15.13 17.52 -11.05
CA ARG A 62 -14.83 17.94 -9.67
C ARG A 62 -13.69 17.12 -9.07
N PRO A 63 -12.94 17.67 -8.10
CA PRO A 63 -11.95 16.88 -7.37
C PRO A 63 -12.57 15.62 -6.77
N PRO A 64 -11.92 14.45 -6.90
CA PRO A 64 -12.37 13.24 -6.23
C PRO A 64 -12.40 13.41 -4.70
N ILE A 65 -13.26 12.64 -4.04
CA ILE A 65 -13.35 12.60 -2.59
C ILE A 65 -12.72 11.30 -2.12
N GLN A 66 -11.70 11.39 -1.27
CA GLN A 66 -11.02 10.23 -0.72
C GLN A 66 -11.28 10.13 0.79
N LEU A 67 -11.61 8.92 1.26
CA LEU A 67 -11.85 8.65 2.68
C LEU A 67 -11.51 7.20 3.02
N TYR A 68 -11.20 6.95 4.29
CA TYR A 68 -11.10 5.59 4.81
C TYR A 68 -12.48 5.07 5.20
N LEU A 69 -12.76 3.80 4.89
CA LEU A 69 -13.88 3.12 5.54
C LEU A 69 -13.62 3.09 7.04
N GLN A 70 -14.65 3.47 7.80
CA GLN A 70 -14.55 3.72 9.24
C GLN A 70 -13.83 2.57 9.96
N ASP A 71 -12.88 2.91 10.84
CA ASP A 71 -12.11 1.97 11.65
C ASP A 71 -11.37 0.87 10.85
N THR A 72 -10.94 1.18 9.62
CA THR A 72 -10.14 0.29 8.78
C THR A 72 -9.00 1.02 8.06
N ALA A 73 -8.07 0.25 7.49
CA ALA A 73 -7.12 0.73 6.49
C ALA A 73 -7.63 0.56 5.04
N VAL A 74 -8.93 0.42 4.84
CA VAL A 74 -9.52 0.34 3.49
C VAL A 74 -9.83 1.74 3.00
N LEU A 75 -9.30 2.10 1.84
CA LEU A 75 -9.41 3.42 1.25
C LEU A 75 -10.47 3.43 0.16
N MET A 76 -11.34 4.43 0.13
CA MET A 76 -12.32 4.65 -0.94
C MET A 76 -12.02 6.00 -1.60
N THR A 77 -11.89 5.99 -2.92
CA THR A 77 -11.81 7.18 -3.75
C THR A 77 -13.06 7.28 -4.61
N ARG A 78 -13.83 8.36 -4.47
CA ARG A 78 -15.09 8.61 -5.19
C ARG A 78 -14.88 9.67 -6.27
N PHE A 79 -15.25 9.32 -7.49
CA PHE A 79 -15.18 10.16 -8.68
C PHE A 79 -16.59 10.65 -9.03
N LEU A 80 -16.77 11.97 -9.10
CA LEU A 80 -18.05 12.62 -9.41
C LEU A 80 -18.15 12.91 -10.92
N ALA A 81 -18.20 11.84 -11.72
CA ALA A 81 -18.27 11.90 -13.19
C ALA A 81 -19.52 12.67 -13.68
N GLU A 82 -19.51 13.04 -14.96
CA GLU A 82 -20.63 13.78 -15.57
C GLU A 82 -21.93 12.97 -15.56
N ASP A 83 -21.86 11.70 -15.96
CA ASP A 83 -23.01 10.80 -16.11
C ASP A 83 -23.22 9.87 -14.91
N GLY A 84 -22.45 10.03 -13.82
CA GLY A 84 -22.51 9.09 -12.71
C GLY A 84 -21.56 9.34 -11.54
N VAL A 85 -21.54 8.40 -10.60
CA VAL A 85 -20.65 8.40 -9.44
C VAL A 85 -19.91 7.07 -9.38
N GLY A 86 -18.59 7.13 -9.60
CA GLY A 86 -17.70 5.98 -9.55
C GLY A 86 -16.96 5.89 -8.22
N GLU A 87 -16.68 4.67 -7.76
CA GLU A 87 -15.88 4.42 -6.57
C GLU A 87 -14.78 3.40 -6.88
N VAL A 88 -13.58 3.67 -6.37
CA VAL A 88 -12.47 2.72 -6.30
C VAL A 88 -12.17 2.47 -4.83
N VAL A 89 -12.20 1.20 -4.43
CA VAL A 89 -11.89 0.76 -3.06
C VAL A 89 -10.57 0.00 -3.07
N ASP A 90 -9.57 0.55 -2.39
CA ASP A 90 -8.21 0.06 -2.32
C ASP A 90 -7.92 -0.54 -0.94
N PHE A 91 -7.33 -1.74 -0.90
CA PHE A 91 -6.84 -2.36 0.32
C PHE A 91 -5.77 -3.42 0.03
N MET A 92 -5.01 -3.78 1.05
CA MET A 92 -4.08 -4.91 1.01
C MET A 92 -4.54 -5.95 2.05
N PRO A 93 -4.78 -7.21 1.66
CA PRO A 93 -5.18 -8.26 2.59
C PRO A 93 -4.13 -8.52 3.66
N VAL A 94 -4.57 -8.62 4.92
CA VAL A 94 -3.69 -8.93 6.05
C VAL A 94 -3.76 -10.42 6.36
N GLU A 95 -2.78 -11.19 5.86
CA GLU A 95 -2.75 -12.65 5.99
C GLU A 95 -1.50 -13.10 6.75
N ASN A 96 -1.67 -13.67 7.94
CA ASN A 96 -0.57 -14.13 8.79
C ASN A 96 0.58 -13.11 8.88
N PRO A 97 0.32 -11.84 9.26
CA PRO A 97 1.26 -10.73 9.10
C PRO A 97 2.59 -10.93 9.84
N GLU A 98 2.60 -11.76 10.89
CA GLU A 98 3.80 -12.11 11.66
C GLU A 98 4.78 -13.04 10.90
N ARG A 99 4.37 -13.61 9.77
CA ARG A 99 5.23 -14.44 8.91
C ARG A 99 5.64 -13.65 7.69
N SER A 100 6.95 -13.47 7.50
CA SER A 100 7.49 -12.84 6.29
C SER A 100 6.95 -13.54 5.05
N ALA A 101 6.18 -12.83 4.26
CA ALA A 101 5.68 -13.30 2.97
C ALA A 101 6.62 -12.79 1.87
N GLY A 102 6.89 -13.64 0.87
CA GLY A 102 7.52 -13.19 -0.37
C GLY A 102 6.52 -12.55 -1.35
N ARG A 103 5.21 -12.66 -1.04
CA ARG A 103 4.13 -12.29 -1.94
C ARG A 103 3.10 -11.39 -1.26
N HIS A 104 2.73 -10.30 -1.93
CA HIS A 104 1.81 -9.29 -1.44
C HIS A 104 0.72 -9.03 -2.46
N ARG A 105 -0.49 -8.75 -1.97
CA ARG A 105 -1.65 -8.44 -2.81
C ARG A 105 -2.18 -7.04 -2.52
N LEU A 106 -2.47 -6.31 -3.57
CA LEU A 106 -3.20 -5.06 -3.53
C LEU A 106 -4.47 -5.22 -4.36
N VAL A 107 -5.61 -5.05 -3.72
CA VAL A 107 -6.93 -5.24 -4.32
C VAL A 107 -7.56 -3.86 -4.57
N ARG A 108 -8.05 -3.66 -5.79
CA ARG A 108 -8.76 -2.44 -6.21
C ARG A 108 -10.12 -2.83 -6.76
N ILE A 109 -11.20 -2.51 -6.05
CA ILE A 109 -12.58 -2.80 -6.47
C ILE A 109 -13.18 -1.55 -7.09
N LEU A 110 -13.78 -1.67 -8.27
CA LEU A 110 -14.42 -0.59 -9.01
C LEU A 110 -15.94 -0.79 -9.00
N ARG A 111 -16.70 0.28 -8.76
CA ARG A 111 -18.17 0.28 -8.79
C ARG A 111 -18.70 1.60 -9.33
N ALA A 112 -19.82 1.55 -10.07
CA ALA A 112 -20.66 2.70 -10.28
C ALA A 112 -21.81 2.67 -9.27
N THR A 113 -21.92 3.69 -8.42
CA THR A 113 -23.01 3.78 -7.43
C THR A 113 -24.23 4.51 -7.99
N ARG A 114 -24.05 5.26 -9.07
CA ARG A 114 -25.12 5.94 -9.81
C ARG A 114 -24.67 6.15 -11.25
N GLY A 115 -25.58 5.91 -12.19
CA GLY A 115 -25.34 6.16 -13.62
C GLY A 115 -24.22 5.31 -14.20
N ARG A 116 -23.80 5.62 -15.42
CA ARG A 116 -22.76 4.88 -16.13
C ARG A 116 -21.43 5.60 -16.01
N VAL A 117 -20.39 4.90 -15.56
CA VAL A 117 -19.06 5.49 -15.34
C VAL A 117 -18.02 4.73 -16.15
N ARG A 118 -17.18 5.47 -16.87
CA ARG A 118 -15.98 4.93 -17.51
C ARG A 118 -14.80 5.01 -16.56
N PHE A 119 -14.16 3.87 -16.31
CA PHE A 119 -12.89 3.80 -15.61
C PHE A 119 -11.75 3.53 -16.59
N ILE A 120 -10.64 4.24 -16.40
CA ILE A 120 -9.39 4.04 -17.10
C ILE A 120 -8.40 3.41 -16.12
N LEU A 121 -7.72 2.36 -16.55
CA LEU A 121 -6.71 1.65 -15.78
C LEU A 121 -5.37 1.74 -16.50
N GLN A 122 -4.30 1.97 -15.74
CA GLN A 122 -2.95 2.00 -16.30
C GLN A 122 -1.95 1.43 -15.29
N CYS A 123 -1.20 0.40 -15.68
CA CYS A 123 -0.15 -0.20 -14.87
C CYS A 123 1.19 -0.09 -15.59
N ARG A 124 2.13 0.60 -14.92
CA ARG A 124 3.48 0.90 -15.42
C ARG A 124 4.51 0.57 -14.33
N PRO A 125 4.81 -0.71 -14.06
CA PRO A 125 5.81 -1.05 -13.04
C PRO A 125 7.19 -0.60 -13.48
N ARG A 126 8.00 -0.14 -12.53
CA ARG A 126 9.40 0.25 -12.74
C ARG A 126 10.23 -0.33 -11.60
N PHE A 127 10.58 -1.60 -11.77
CA PHE A 127 11.28 -2.38 -10.75
C PHE A 127 12.66 -1.80 -10.43
N ASP A 128 13.08 -2.00 -9.18
CA ASP A 128 14.37 -1.55 -8.66
C ASP A 128 14.62 -0.05 -8.91
N TYR A 129 13.63 0.79 -8.57
CA TYR A 129 13.68 2.24 -8.82
C TYR A 129 13.80 2.59 -10.31
N GLY A 130 13.21 1.76 -11.18
CA GLY A 130 13.29 1.89 -12.64
C GLY A 130 14.63 1.47 -13.24
N ARG A 131 15.52 0.83 -12.47
CA ARG A 131 16.82 0.33 -12.96
C ARG A 131 16.71 -1.05 -13.62
N ALA A 132 15.69 -1.84 -13.25
CA ALA A 132 15.46 -3.15 -13.81
C ALA A 132 14.34 -3.10 -14.87
N GLY A 133 14.65 -3.55 -16.08
CA GLY A 133 13.65 -3.76 -17.13
C GLY A 133 12.78 -4.99 -16.85
N HIS A 134 11.66 -5.08 -17.54
CA HIS A 134 10.73 -6.20 -17.44
C HIS A 134 10.13 -6.54 -18.80
N ARG A 135 9.54 -7.73 -18.91
CA ARG A 135 8.74 -8.13 -20.07
C ARG A 135 7.26 -8.11 -19.71
N LEU A 136 6.43 -7.56 -20.59
CA LEU A 136 4.97 -7.63 -20.52
C LEU A 136 4.47 -8.93 -21.19
N ASP A 137 3.60 -9.66 -20.50
CA ASP A 137 2.83 -10.78 -21.02
C ASP A 137 1.32 -10.52 -20.77
N LEU A 138 0.54 -10.48 -21.84
CA LEU A 138 -0.91 -10.26 -21.82
C LEU A 138 -1.59 -11.61 -22.05
N ALA A 139 -1.79 -12.37 -20.98
CA ALA A 139 -2.55 -13.61 -21.02
C ALA A 139 -4.06 -13.32 -20.87
N GLU A 140 -4.89 -14.29 -21.26
CA GLU A 140 -6.35 -14.18 -21.17
C GLU A 140 -6.84 -14.03 -19.72
N ASP A 141 -6.13 -14.65 -18.77
CA ASP A 141 -6.47 -14.70 -17.35
C ASP A 141 -5.73 -13.66 -16.49
N ALA A 142 -4.62 -13.10 -16.99
CA ALA A 142 -3.78 -12.18 -16.24
C ALA A 142 -2.85 -11.33 -17.12
N VAL A 143 -2.51 -10.14 -16.63
CA VAL A 143 -1.40 -9.34 -17.17
C VAL A 143 -0.17 -9.52 -16.28
N ARG A 144 0.97 -9.90 -16.85
CA ARG A 144 2.20 -10.16 -16.09
C ARG A 144 3.33 -9.25 -16.54
N PHE A 145 4.09 -8.78 -15.57
CA PHE A 145 5.30 -8.00 -15.75
C PHE A 145 6.45 -8.75 -15.10
N ASP A 146 7.29 -9.37 -15.92
CA ASP A 146 8.39 -10.24 -15.49
C ASP A 146 9.70 -9.44 -15.40
N GLY A 147 10.11 -9.08 -14.18
CA GLY A 147 11.43 -8.55 -13.90
C GLY A 147 12.45 -9.65 -13.55
N PRO A 148 13.74 -9.29 -13.34
CA PRO A 148 14.79 -10.27 -13.07
C PRO A 148 14.65 -11.02 -11.74
N ALA A 149 14.02 -10.40 -10.74
CA ALA A 149 13.82 -10.97 -9.40
C ALA A 149 12.37 -10.88 -8.91
N VAL A 150 11.56 -9.99 -9.52
CA VAL A 150 10.20 -9.67 -9.06
C VAL A 150 9.26 -9.82 -10.24
N ARG A 151 8.10 -10.42 -9.99
CA ARG A 151 6.96 -10.45 -10.92
C ARG A 151 5.81 -9.64 -10.34
N ALA A 152 5.21 -8.80 -11.17
CA ALA A 152 3.91 -8.19 -10.89
C ALA A 152 2.84 -8.84 -11.79
N THR A 153 1.76 -9.34 -11.19
CA THR A 153 0.65 -9.97 -11.90
C THR A 153 -0.65 -9.24 -11.59
N LEU A 154 -1.38 -8.81 -12.61
CA LEU A 154 -2.74 -8.29 -12.50
C LEU A 154 -3.73 -9.38 -12.88
N GLN A 155 -4.57 -9.79 -11.92
CA GLN A 155 -5.76 -10.60 -12.20
C GLN A 155 -6.98 -9.70 -12.16
N THR A 156 -7.89 -9.90 -13.11
CA THR A 156 -9.11 -9.10 -13.22
C THR A 156 -10.33 -9.99 -12.97
N VAL A 157 -11.27 -9.48 -12.17
CA VAL A 157 -12.63 -10.00 -12.08
C VAL A 157 -13.57 -8.96 -12.70
N GLY A 158 -14.36 -9.35 -13.69
CA GLY A 158 -15.26 -8.43 -14.40
C GLY A 158 -14.71 -7.97 -15.77
N PRO A 159 -15.42 -7.08 -16.47
CA PRO A 159 -15.23 -6.84 -17.90
C PRO A 159 -14.11 -5.84 -18.23
N VAL A 160 -12.95 -5.91 -17.56
CA VAL A 160 -11.80 -5.07 -17.92
C VAL A 160 -11.05 -5.71 -19.07
N ILE A 161 -10.85 -4.94 -20.13
CA ILE A 161 -10.05 -5.36 -21.29
C ILE A 161 -8.70 -4.66 -21.21
N TRP A 162 -7.62 -5.44 -21.26
CA TRP A 162 -6.25 -4.93 -21.22
C TRP A 162 -5.62 -4.91 -22.62
N ASN A 163 -4.86 -3.85 -22.89
CA ASN A 163 -4.05 -3.67 -24.06
C ASN A 163 -2.61 -3.31 -23.64
N GLY A 164 -1.63 -3.72 -24.44
CA GLY A 164 -0.23 -3.33 -24.25
C GLY A 164 0.02 -1.93 -24.81
N GLU A 165 0.79 -1.13 -24.09
CA GLU A 165 1.28 0.19 -24.50
C GLU A 165 2.80 0.24 -24.24
N GLY A 166 3.58 -0.30 -25.19
CA GLY A 166 5.00 -0.59 -24.96
C GLY A 166 5.17 -1.72 -23.95
N ASP A 167 5.95 -1.48 -22.88
CA ASP A 167 6.15 -2.41 -21.78
C ASP A 167 5.11 -2.22 -20.64
N ASP A 168 4.12 -1.36 -20.86
CA ASP A 168 3.08 -1.00 -19.89
C ASP A 168 1.71 -1.58 -20.31
N ALA A 169 0.77 -1.68 -19.38
CA ALA A 169 -0.59 -2.13 -19.67
C ALA A 169 -1.62 -1.04 -19.43
N ARG A 170 -2.59 -0.94 -20.33
CA ARG A 170 -3.72 -0.01 -20.25
C ARG A 170 -5.02 -0.76 -20.42
N GLY A 171 -6.00 -0.46 -19.58
CA GLY A 171 -7.33 -1.04 -19.67
C GLY A 171 -8.43 0.01 -19.53
N GLU A 172 -9.63 -0.37 -19.93
CA GLU A 172 -10.83 0.41 -19.69
C GLU A 172 -12.01 -0.50 -19.38
N VAL A 173 -12.98 0.07 -18.64
CA VAL A 173 -14.24 -0.60 -18.35
C VAL A 173 -15.33 0.45 -18.15
N PHE A 174 -16.54 0.13 -18.61
CA PHE A 174 -17.75 0.87 -18.26
C PHE A 174 -18.54 0.08 -17.23
N LEU A 175 -18.95 0.74 -16.16
CA LEU A 175 -19.77 0.13 -15.12
C LEU A 175 -21.06 0.94 -14.93
N GLU A 176 -22.16 0.23 -14.75
CA GLU A 176 -23.46 0.71 -14.30
C GLU A 176 -23.71 0.26 -12.85
N PRO A 177 -24.79 0.73 -12.18
CA PRO A 177 -25.16 0.17 -10.89
C PRO A 177 -25.32 -1.34 -10.97
N ASP A 178 -24.91 -2.04 -9.90
CA ASP A 178 -24.87 -3.51 -9.78
C ASP A 178 -23.73 -4.23 -10.54
N ASP A 179 -23.04 -3.56 -11.45
CA ASP A 179 -21.81 -4.09 -12.04
C ASP A 179 -20.69 -4.21 -11.01
N PHE A 180 -19.80 -5.16 -11.25
CA PHE A 180 -18.63 -5.41 -10.42
C PHE A 180 -17.39 -5.59 -11.29
N ALA A 181 -16.35 -4.80 -11.01
CA ALA A 181 -15.01 -5.09 -11.48
C ALA A 181 -14.01 -5.00 -10.33
N ALA A 182 -12.96 -5.80 -10.39
CA ALA A 182 -11.83 -5.71 -9.48
C ALA A 182 -10.53 -6.07 -10.19
N VAL A 183 -9.45 -5.41 -9.78
CA VAL A 183 -8.09 -5.76 -10.21
C VAL A 183 -7.27 -6.07 -8.97
N VAL A 184 -6.63 -7.23 -8.98
CA VAL A 184 -5.72 -7.67 -7.92
C VAL A 184 -4.31 -7.66 -8.47
N LEU A 185 -3.49 -6.72 -7.97
CA LEU A 185 -2.06 -6.70 -8.20
C LEU A 185 -1.38 -7.61 -7.18
N THR A 186 -0.73 -8.66 -7.66
CA THR A 186 0.11 -9.55 -6.87
C THR A 186 1.56 -9.30 -7.21
N ILE A 187 2.37 -8.99 -6.20
CA ILE A 187 3.82 -8.86 -6.34
C ILE A 187 4.47 -10.03 -5.61
N GLY A 188 5.30 -10.78 -6.30
CA GLY A 188 6.02 -11.93 -5.76
C GLY A 188 7.34 -12.15 -6.49
N ASP A 189 7.98 -13.29 -6.21
CA ASP A 189 9.23 -13.66 -6.85
C ASP A 189 9.02 -13.97 -8.33
N SER A 190 10.04 -13.76 -9.16
CA SER A 190 9.94 -13.96 -10.63
C SER A 190 9.64 -15.41 -11.05
N ASP A 191 9.94 -16.38 -10.19
CA ASP A 191 9.71 -17.81 -10.39
C ASP A 191 8.42 -18.32 -9.72
N ASP A 192 7.64 -17.44 -9.09
CA ASP A 192 6.35 -17.82 -8.49
C ASP A 192 5.44 -18.48 -9.53
N ALA A 193 4.81 -19.58 -9.12
CA ALA A 193 3.83 -20.28 -9.94
C ALA A 193 2.63 -19.35 -10.27
N PRO A 194 2.01 -19.51 -11.46
CA PRO A 194 0.78 -18.79 -11.79
C PRO A 194 -0.28 -19.00 -10.72
N GLN A 195 -0.93 -17.90 -10.33
CA GLN A 195 -2.01 -17.95 -9.34
C GLN A 195 -3.29 -18.46 -10.01
N PRO A 196 -4.15 -19.22 -9.28
CA PRO A 196 -5.45 -19.60 -9.82
C PRO A 196 -6.29 -18.35 -10.14
N PRO A 197 -7.16 -18.40 -11.17
CA PRO A 197 -8.07 -17.31 -11.46
C PRO A 197 -8.93 -16.94 -10.26
N LEU A 198 -9.10 -15.62 -10.03
CA LEU A 198 -9.93 -15.11 -8.95
C LEU A 198 -11.38 -14.99 -9.40
N SER A 199 -12.31 -15.32 -8.51
CA SER A 199 -13.73 -15.06 -8.65
C SER A 199 -14.16 -13.80 -7.89
N ARG A 200 -15.38 -13.32 -8.16
CA ARG A 200 -16.02 -12.26 -7.36
C ARG A 200 -16.13 -12.65 -5.89
N ALA A 201 -16.36 -13.93 -5.59
CA ALA A 201 -16.45 -14.43 -4.23
C ALA A 201 -15.09 -14.33 -3.51
N ASP A 202 -13.99 -14.65 -4.19
CA ASP A 202 -12.64 -14.54 -3.62
C ASP A 202 -12.31 -13.09 -3.26
N VAL A 203 -12.56 -12.15 -4.17
CA VAL A 203 -12.33 -10.72 -3.92
C VAL A 203 -13.20 -10.20 -2.77
N THR A 204 -14.45 -10.65 -2.69
CA THR A 204 -15.36 -10.29 -1.60
C THR A 204 -14.84 -10.82 -0.26
N MET A 205 -14.38 -12.08 -0.22
CA MET A 205 -13.80 -12.69 0.96
C MET A 205 -12.54 -11.95 1.42
N LEU A 206 -11.65 -11.55 0.51
CA LEU A 206 -10.46 -10.75 0.84
C LEU A 206 -10.84 -9.41 1.48
N PHE A 207 -11.87 -8.74 0.96
CA PHE A 207 -12.37 -7.48 1.52
C PHE A 207 -12.93 -7.69 2.93
N GLU A 208 -13.80 -8.69 3.12
CA GLU A 208 -14.43 -8.99 4.40
C GLU A 208 -13.40 -9.35 5.47
N GLN A 209 -12.45 -10.24 5.16
CA GLN A 209 -11.37 -10.62 6.07
C GLN A 209 -10.49 -9.43 6.46
N THR A 210 -10.18 -8.56 5.50
CA THR A 210 -9.39 -7.34 5.76
C THR A 210 -10.15 -6.37 6.68
N ARG A 211 -11.43 -6.13 6.40
CA ARG A 211 -12.30 -5.30 7.24
C ARG A 211 -12.37 -5.86 8.66
N ASP A 212 -12.62 -7.16 8.78
CA ASP A 212 -12.80 -7.83 10.07
C ASP A 212 -11.51 -7.84 10.88
N PHE A 213 -10.35 -8.00 10.24
CA PHE A 213 -9.03 -7.82 10.87
C PHE A 213 -8.91 -6.44 11.52
N TRP A 214 -9.20 -5.37 10.76
CA TRP A 214 -9.06 -4.01 11.29
C TRP A 214 -10.06 -3.71 12.40
N HIS A 215 -11.32 -4.11 12.25
CA HIS A 215 -12.31 -3.95 13.32
C HIS A 215 -11.92 -4.73 14.58
N ALA A 216 -11.43 -5.97 14.44
CA ALA A 216 -10.96 -6.77 15.57
C ALA A 216 -9.76 -6.11 16.26
N TRP A 217 -8.82 -5.55 15.48
CA TRP A 217 -7.66 -4.84 16.01
C TRP A 217 -8.06 -3.55 16.72
N VAL A 218 -8.82 -2.66 16.08
CA VAL A 218 -9.26 -1.36 16.65
C VAL A 218 -10.05 -1.54 17.94
N ARG A 219 -10.90 -2.57 18.05
CA ARG A 219 -11.70 -2.86 19.26
C ARG A 219 -10.86 -3.10 20.53
N ARG A 220 -9.56 -3.39 20.39
CA ARG A 220 -8.63 -3.56 21.51
C ARG A 220 -8.26 -2.23 22.19
N SER A 221 -8.48 -1.10 21.52
CA SER A 221 -8.22 0.23 22.07
C SER A 221 -9.03 0.46 23.35
N ARG A 222 -8.37 0.99 24.37
CA ARG A 222 -8.97 1.43 25.64
C ARG A 222 -9.39 2.90 25.63
N TYR A 223 -9.12 3.62 24.54
CA TYR A 223 -9.52 5.02 24.42
C TYR A 223 -11.05 5.15 24.35
N ARG A 224 -11.61 6.05 25.17
CA ARG A 224 -13.06 6.34 25.25
C ARG A 224 -13.35 7.86 25.21
N GLY A 225 -12.39 8.65 24.75
CA GLY A 225 -12.52 10.11 24.68
C GLY A 225 -13.27 10.59 23.44
N ARG A 226 -13.51 11.92 23.37
CA ARG A 226 -14.31 12.57 22.32
C ARG A 226 -13.80 12.43 20.89
N TRP A 227 -12.52 12.09 20.70
CA TRP A 227 -11.85 12.08 19.40
C TRP A 227 -11.62 10.68 18.85
N GLN A 228 -12.55 9.76 19.08
CA GLN A 228 -12.36 8.33 18.83
C GLN A 228 -11.93 8.04 17.38
N ASP A 229 -12.61 8.62 16.40
CA ASP A 229 -12.31 8.38 14.98
C ASP A 229 -10.90 8.85 14.59
N MET A 230 -10.48 10.03 15.08
CA MET A 230 -9.15 10.58 14.82
C MET A 230 -8.06 9.74 15.49
N VAL A 231 -8.30 9.29 16.73
CA VAL A 231 -7.37 8.42 17.47
C VAL A 231 -7.25 7.05 16.80
N ASN A 232 -8.37 6.45 16.40
CA ASN A 232 -8.38 5.17 15.69
C ASN A 232 -7.65 5.27 14.36
N ARG A 233 -7.90 6.33 13.57
CA ARG A 233 -7.18 6.54 12.31
C ARG A 233 -5.68 6.69 12.54
N ALA A 234 -5.25 7.48 13.54
CA ALA A 234 -3.84 7.62 13.87
C ALA A 234 -3.21 6.28 14.31
N ALA A 235 -3.91 5.50 15.15
CA ALA A 235 -3.45 4.19 15.60
C ALA A 235 -3.28 3.20 14.43
N ILE A 236 -4.24 3.16 13.50
CA ILE A 236 -4.16 2.34 12.28
C ILE A 236 -2.93 2.74 11.45
N THR A 237 -2.63 4.04 11.32
CA THR A 237 -1.42 4.49 10.63
C THR A 237 -0.16 3.96 11.32
N LEU A 238 -0.03 4.10 12.63
CA LEU A 238 1.13 3.57 13.37
C LEU A 238 1.26 2.05 13.23
N LYS A 239 0.13 1.33 13.21
CA LYS A 239 0.12 -0.11 12.99
C LYS A 239 0.58 -0.47 11.59
N LEU A 240 0.10 0.23 10.55
CA LEU A 240 0.55 0.06 9.17
C LEU A 240 2.04 0.34 8.97
N LEU A 241 2.64 1.18 9.81
CA LEU A 241 4.08 1.45 9.79
C LEU A 241 4.90 0.44 10.61
N THR A 242 4.25 -0.51 11.30
CA THR A 242 4.93 -1.51 12.12
C THR A 242 5.12 -2.78 11.31
N TYR A 243 6.37 -3.14 10.98
CA TYR A 243 6.71 -4.36 10.26
C TYR A 243 6.43 -5.57 11.15
N ALA A 244 5.26 -6.19 10.95
CA ALA A 244 4.72 -7.23 11.82
C ALA A 244 5.70 -8.40 12.06
N PRO A 245 6.45 -8.93 11.08
CA PRO A 245 7.34 -10.07 11.31
C PRO A 245 8.41 -9.86 12.40
N THR A 246 8.77 -8.61 12.68
CA THR A 246 9.78 -8.28 13.70
C THR A 246 9.28 -7.35 14.81
N GLY A 247 8.18 -6.62 14.56
CA GLY A 247 7.71 -5.51 15.40
C GLY A 247 8.51 -4.21 15.21
N ALA A 248 9.34 -4.11 14.18
CA ALA A 248 10.15 -2.91 13.91
C ALA A 248 9.32 -1.86 13.14
N PRO A 249 9.09 -0.66 13.71
CA PRO A 249 8.35 0.39 13.04
C PRO A 249 9.24 1.22 12.10
N VAL A 250 8.76 1.47 10.89
CA VAL A 250 9.36 2.46 9.97
C VAL A 250 8.88 3.87 10.32
N ALA A 251 9.70 4.88 10.07
CA ALA A 251 9.32 6.26 10.36
C ALA A 251 8.28 6.80 9.36
N ALA A 252 8.38 6.38 8.09
CA ALA A 252 7.38 6.60 7.04
C ALA A 252 7.54 5.52 5.97
N PRO A 253 6.51 5.23 5.15
CA PRO A 253 6.62 4.20 4.12
C PRO A 253 7.36 4.71 2.87
N THR A 254 8.02 5.88 2.93
CA THR A 254 8.64 6.60 1.80
C THR A 254 10.09 6.96 2.07
N MET A 255 10.85 7.30 1.03
CA MET A 255 12.20 7.85 1.12
C MET A 255 12.35 9.10 0.27
N GLY A 256 13.39 9.91 0.51
CA GLY A 256 13.77 11.00 -0.41
C GLY A 256 12.87 12.24 -0.38
N LEU A 257 11.76 12.21 0.36
CA LEU A 257 10.89 13.37 0.57
C LEU A 257 11.50 14.26 1.67
N PRO A 258 11.67 15.57 1.41
CA PRO A 258 12.27 16.46 2.40
C PRO A 258 11.28 16.77 3.52
N GLU A 259 11.77 16.84 4.77
CA GLU A 259 10.95 17.27 5.94
C GLU A 259 10.27 18.64 5.73
N GLN A 260 10.92 19.51 4.95
CA GLN A 260 10.45 20.85 4.60
C GLN A 260 10.75 21.11 3.12
N ILE A 261 9.85 21.79 2.42
CA ILE A 261 10.06 22.14 1.01
C ILE A 261 11.37 22.95 0.86
N GLY A 262 12.29 22.45 0.04
CA GLY A 262 13.61 23.06 -0.17
C GLY A 262 14.69 22.69 0.88
N GLY A 263 14.34 21.89 1.90
CA GLY A 263 15.28 21.42 2.92
C GLY A 263 16.12 20.21 2.49
N GLY A 264 17.27 20.00 3.14
CA GLY A 264 18.21 18.91 2.83
C GLY A 264 17.98 17.59 3.57
N ARG A 265 16.92 17.48 4.39
CA ARG A 265 16.63 16.27 5.17
C ARG A 265 15.68 15.34 4.39
N ASN A 266 16.24 14.65 3.41
CA ASN A 266 15.55 13.75 2.46
C ASN A 266 15.94 12.28 2.69
N TRP A 267 16.00 11.85 3.95
CA TRP A 267 16.44 10.53 4.35
C TRP A 267 15.54 9.39 3.83
N ASP A 268 16.01 8.17 4.02
CA ASP A 268 15.16 6.99 3.88
C ASP A 268 14.42 6.71 5.19
N TYR A 269 13.13 7.06 5.21
CA TYR A 269 12.28 6.89 6.39
C TYR A 269 11.65 5.48 6.47
N ARG A 270 11.94 4.60 5.50
CA ARG A 270 11.51 3.19 5.49
C ARG A 270 12.33 2.32 6.45
N TYR A 271 13.32 2.92 7.09
CA TYR A 271 14.15 2.30 8.12
C TYR A 271 13.56 2.54 9.52
N THR A 272 13.95 1.71 10.47
CA THR A 272 13.55 1.83 11.86
C THR A 272 14.46 2.80 12.59
N TRP A 273 13.96 4.00 12.86
CA TRP A 273 14.62 4.99 13.71
C TRP A 273 14.25 4.72 15.18
N VAL A 274 15.23 4.43 16.04
CA VAL A 274 14.98 3.95 17.41
C VAL A 274 14.10 4.91 18.21
N ARG A 275 14.33 6.22 18.04
CA ARG A 275 13.54 7.30 18.67
C ARG A 275 12.08 7.24 18.22
N ASP A 276 11.86 7.32 16.92
CA ASP A 276 10.54 7.39 16.29
C ASP A 276 9.74 6.11 16.57
N GLY A 277 10.41 4.95 16.52
CA GLY A 277 9.82 3.67 16.89
C GLY A 277 9.39 3.59 18.34
N SER A 278 10.22 4.09 19.26
CA SER A 278 9.90 4.14 20.68
C SER A 278 8.70 5.07 20.98
N MET A 279 8.57 6.19 20.27
CA MET A 279 7.41 7.08 20.39
C MET A 279 6.12 6.43 19.86
N SER A 280 6.19 5.80 18.68
CA SER A 280 5.06 5.08 18.06
C SER A 280 4.55 3.94 18.94
N VAL A 281 5.45 3.09 19.42
CA VAL A 281 5.12 1.98 20.32
C VAL A 281 4.62 2.48 21.67
N GLY A 282 5.17 3.57 22.20
CA GLY A 282 4.67 4.24 23.40
C GLY A 282 3.23 4.74 23.26
N ALA A 283 2.89 5.33 22.11
CA ALA A 283 1.51 5.76 21.82
C ALA A 283 0.55 4.58 21.73
N LEU A 284 0.93 3.50 21.02
CA LEU A 284 0.12 2.28 20.91
C LEU A 284 -0.07 1.61 22.28
N LEU A 285 0.96 1.57 23.13
CA LEU A 285 0.86 1.11 24.51
C LEU A 285 -0.15 1.95 25.31
N GLY A 286 -0.08 3.28 25.20
CA GLY A 286 -1.02 4.19 25.87
C GLY A 286 -2.48 3.98 25.46
N LEU A 287 -2.71 3.51 24.23
CA LEU A 287 -4.03 3.14 23.71
C LEU A 287 -4.47 1.72 24.10
N GLY A 288 -3.59 0.91 24.70
CA GLY A 288 -3.90 -0.45 25.16
C GLY A 288 -3.50 -1.57 24.20
N TYR A 289 -2.73 -1.28 23.14
CA TYR A 289 -2.21 -2.28 22.21
C TYR A 289 -0.95 -2.96 22.76
N LEU A 290 -1.16 -3.96 23.63
CA LEU A 290 -0.07 -4.62 24.36
C LEU A 290 0.82 -5.52 23.49
N GLU A 291 0.32 -5.99 22.34
CA GLU A 291 1.05 -6.94 21.47
C GLU A 291 2.26 -6.33 20.76
N GLU A 292 2.21 -5.02 20.46
CA GLU A 292 3.28 -4.31 19.74
C GLU A 292 4.56 -4.18 20.60
N VAL A 293 4.40 -4.09 21.91
CA VAL A 293 5.48 -3.80 22.86
C VAL A 293 6.47 -4.97 22.99
N PRO A 294 6.05 -6.23 23.24
CA PRO A 294 6.97 -7.36 23.25
C PRO A 294 7.74 -7.54 21.95
N ALA A 295 7.10 -7.32 20.79
CA ALA A 295 7.75 -7.46 19.49
C ALA A 295 8.88 -6.44 19.32
N PHE A 296 8.59 -5.15 19.52
CA PHE A 296 9.60 -4.11 19.44
C PHE A 296 10.72 -4.26 20.48
N ARG A 297 10.39 -4.65 21.73
CA ARG A 297 11.41 -4.90 22.78
C ARG A 297 12.32 -6.07 22.44
N ARG A 298 11.79 -7.15 21.87
CA ARG A 298 12.61 -8.27 21.38
C ARG A 298 13.56 -7.79 20.29
N TRP A 299 13.04 -7.12 19.27
CA TRP A 299 13.84 -6.57 18.17
C TRP A 299 14.95 -5.65 18.66
N LEU A 300 14.65 -4.69 19.55
CA LEU A 300 15.66 -3.77 20.09
C LEU A 300 16.69 -4.50 20.96
N GLY A 301 16.25 -5.48 21.76
CA GLY A 301 17.15 -6.32 22.56
C GLY A 301 18.11 -7.16 21.70
N ASP A 302 17.64 -7.66 20.55
CA ASP A 302 18.49 -8.37 19.60
C ASP A 302 19.54 -7.45 18.96
N ARG A 303 19.21 -6.18 18.71
CA ARG A 303 20.19 -5.17 18.24
C ARG A 303 21.28 -4.88 19.27
N LEU A 304 20.88 -4.68 20.53
CA LEU A 304 21.82 -4.48 21.65
C LEU A 304 22.77 -5.67 21.82
N ARG A 305 22.24 -6.90 21.75
CA ARG A 305 23.03 -8.13 21.89
C ARG A 305 23.96 -8.38 20.71
N ALA A 306 23.57 -8.00 19.50
CA ALA A 306 24.39 -8.17 18.33
C ALA A 306 25.72 -7.41 18.42
N ASN A 307 25.72 -6.22 19.07
CA ASN A 307 26.91 -5.38 19.29
C ASN A 307 27.76 -5.16 18.01
N ARG A 308 27.08 -5.04 16.86
CA ARG A 308 27.66 -4.86 15.51
C ARG A 308 27.36 -3.48 14.96
N THR A 309 27.50 -2.44 15.78
CA THR A 309 27.25 -1.08 15.34
C THR A 309 28.45 -0.53 14.59
N VAL A 310 28.21 0.28 13.56
CA VAL A 310 29.29 0.95 12.81
C VAL A 310 30.00 2.01 13.67
N SER A 311 29.29 2.60 14.65
CA SER A 311 29.82 3.64 15.53
C SER A 311 30.60 3.10 16.74
N GLY A 312 30.52 1.81 17.06
CA GLY A 312 31.04 1.25 18.31
C GLY A 312 30.20 1.53 19.55
N GLU A 313 29.12 2.32 19.43
CA GLU A 313 28.11 2.53 20.47
C GLU A 313 27.20 1.29 20.60
N PRO A 314 26.56 1.03 21.75
CA PRO A 314 25.68 -0.14 21.89
C PRO A 314 24.48 -0.16 20.93
N LEU A 315 24.06 1.01 20.43
CA LEU A 315 22.96 1.19 19.47
C LEU A 315 23.31 2.20 18.38
N GLN A 316 22.79 1.94 17.18
CA GLN A 316 22.74 2.89 16.08
C GLN A 316 21.47 3.74 16.17
N ILE A 317 21.49 4.87 15.46
CA ILE A 317 20.33 5.77 15.36
C ILE A 317 19.18 5.10 14.58
N MET A 318 19.52 4.36 13.51
CA MET A 318 18.56 3.65 12.67
C MET A 318 19.10 2.29 12.21
N TYR A 319 18.17 1.42 11.83
CA TYR A 319 18.40 0.05 11.42
C TYR A 319 17.48 -0.32 10.26
N ARG A 320 17.85 -1.35 9.50
CA ARG A 320 16.87 -2.00 8.63
C ARG A 320 15.77 -2.62 9.50
N ILE A 321 14.62 -2.89 8.91
CA ILE A 321 13.51 -3.52 9.62
C ILE A 321 13.87 -4.91 10.19
N ASP A 322 14.81 -5.62 9.58
CA ASP A 322 15.36 -6.89 10.07
C ASP A 322 16.58 -6.73 10.99
N GLY A 323 17.20 -5.55 11.02
CA GLY A 323 18.33 -5.20 11.89
C GLY A 323 19.56 -4.72 11.17
#